data_AF-A0A1V6GZZ8-F1
#
_entry.id   AF-A0A1V6GZZ8-F1
#
_cell.length_a   1.000
_cell.length_b   1.000
_cell.length_c   1.000
_cell.angle_alpha   90.00
_cell.angle_beta   90.00
_cell.angle_gamma   90.00
#
_symmetry.space_group_name_H-M   'P 1'
#
loop_
_entity.id
_entity.type
_entity.pdbx_description
1 polymer ?
#
loop_
_entity_poly.entity_id
_entity_poly.type
_entity_poly.pdbx_seq_one_letter_code
_entity_poly.pdbx_strand_id
1 'polypeptide(L)'
;MSAKTITCIGCPMGCRLTVALENGKVTSVDGAGCGRGAAYARQECVCPTRQVTTLARVRGRREPLSVKTAQPIPKALVFACVEEIHRARVAPPVKIGDVVVKNVCGTGVDVVATMDVAAVSGDGGAADLHRLPGAPVAFETDGGRAGVISWPAVRRGREGFGKTPGQVLT
;
A
#
# COMPACT_ATOMS: atom_id res chain seq x y z
N MET A 1 24.47 -16.40 15.14
CA MET A 1 24.82 -15.64 13.92
C MET A 1 24.17 -16.30 12.72
N SER A 2 23.33 -15.60 11.96
CA SER A 2 22.76 -16.15 10.71
C SER A 2 23.34 -15.39 9.53
N ALA A 3 23.97 -16.09 8.60
CA ALA A 3 24.45 -15.51 7.35
C ALA A 3 23.38 -15.67 6.27
N LYS A 4 23.08 -14.59 5.54
CA LYS A 4 22.18 -14.60 4.39
C LYS A 4 22.91 -14.11 3.16
N THR A 5 22.73 -14.83 2.05
CA THR A 5 23.25 -14.43 0.74
C THR A 5 22.13 -13.79 -0.06
N ILE A 6 22.36 -12.59 -0.58
CA ILE A 6 21.41 -11.88 -1.44
C ILE A 6 22.12 -11.29 -2.67
N THR A 7 21.38 -11.10 -3.75
CA THR A 7 21.88 -10.39 -4.94
C THR A 7 21.42 -8.93 -4.88
N CYS A 8 22.35 -8.00 -5.04
CA CYS A 8 22.02 -6.58 -5.19
C CYS A 8 21.24 -6.37 -6.49
N ILE A 9 20.02 -5.82 -6.40
CA ILE A 9 19.19 -5.50 -7.58
C ILE A 9 19.27 -4.02 -7.98
N GLY A 10 20.11 -3.22 -7.30
CA GLY A 10 20.18 -1.78 -7.51
C GLY A 10 21.01 -1.34 -8.72
N CYS A 11 21.73 -2.24 -9.38
CA CYS A 11 22.53 -1.96 -10.57
C CYS A 11 22.66 -3.22 -11.45
N PRO A 12 22.95 -3.06 -12.76
CA PRO A 12 23.05 -4.18 -13.69
C PRO A 12 24.20 -5.16 -13.37
N MET A 13 25.18 -4.75 -12.54
CA MET A 13 26.29 -5.62 -12.14
C MET A 13 25.87 -6.77 -11.22
N GLY A 14 24.78 -6.61 -10.45
CA GLY A 14 24.23 -7.71 -9.66
C GLY A 14 25.19 -8.31 -8.61
N CYS A 15 25.89 -7.48 -7.82
CA CYS A 15 26.84 -7.99 -6.82
C CYS A 15 26.20 -9.01 -5.87
N ARG A 16 26.89 -10.13 -5.63
CA ARG A 16 26.49 -11.14 -4.64
C ARG A 16 26.97 -10.70 -3.26
N LEU A 17 26.03 -10.47 -2.36
CA LEU A 17 26.28 -9.92 -1.02
C LEU A 17 26.06 -11.01 0.02
N THR A 18 26.92 -11.05 1.03
CA THR A 18 26.77 -11.90 2.21
C THR A 18 26.54 -10.99 3.41
N VAL A 19 25.44 -11.22 4.12
CA VAL A 19 24.98 -10.37 5.23
C VAL A 19 24.95 -11.19 6.51
N ALA A 20 25.71 -10.76 7.52
CA ALA A 20 25.66 -11.37 8.86
C ALA A 20 24.60 -10.66 9.71
N LEU A 21 23.67 -11.44 10.25
CA LEU A 21 22.57 -10.98 11.08
C LEU A 21 22.68 -11.53 12.51
N GLU A 22 22.51 -10.65 13.48
CA GLU A 22 22.38 -10.96 14.90
C GLU A 22 21.19 -10.21 15.49
N ASN A 23 20.26 -10.93 16.14
CA ASN A 23 19.07 -10.36 16.79
C ASN A 23 18.26 -9.40 15.88
N GLY A 24 18.16 -9.72 14.58
CA GLY A 24 17.42 -8.90 13.60
C GLY A 24 18.15 -7.63 13.15
N LYS A 25 19.39 -7.40 13.59
CA LYS A 25 20.26 -6.29 13.15
C LYS A 25 21.38 -6.83 12.27
N VAL A 26 21.82 -6.00 11.32
CA VAL A 26 22.92 -6.34 10.41
C VAL A 26 24.26 -5.95 11.02
N THR A 27 25.11 -6.95 11.28
CA THR A 27 26.43 -6.77 11.87
C THR A 27 27.47 -6.46 10.78
N SER A 28 27.48 -7.21 9.67
CA SER A 28 28.37 -6.97 8.53
C SER A 28 27.66 -7.19 7.19
N VAL A 29 28.18 -6.52 6.14
CA VAL A 29 27.79 -6.75 4.74
C VAL A 29 29.06 -6.87 3.93
N ASP A 30 29.26 -8.04 3.32
CA ASP A 30 30.44 -8.39 2.53
C ASP A 30 30.04 -8.54 1.05
N GLY A 31 30.98 -8.29 0.13
CA GLY A 31 30.78 -8.40 -1.31
C GLY A 31 30.13 -7.19 -1.99
N ALA A 32 29.93 -6.08 -1.27
CA ALA A 32 29.37 -4.86 -1.83
C ALA A 32 30.42 -4.07 -2.63
N GLY A 33 30.28 -4.04 -3.96
CA GLY A 33 31.13 -3.21 -4.83
C GLY A 33 30.84 -1.70 -4.78
N CYS A 34 29.82 -1.27 -4.05
CA CYS A 34 29.49 0.15 -3.87
C CYS A 34 28.66 0.39 -2.59
N GLY A 35 28.60 1.64 -2.13
CA GLY A 35 27.81 2.02 -0.94
C GLY A 35 26.30 1.77 -1.10
N ARG A 36 25.77 1.85 -2.33
CA ARG A 36 24.35 1.54 -2.62
C ARG A 36 24.01 0.07 -2.35
N GLY A 37 24.93 -0.85 -2.67
CA GLY A 37 24.74 -2.27 -2.43
C GLY A 37 24.70 -2.61 -0.95
N ALA A 38 25.57 -1.98 -0.15
CA ALA A 38 25.58 -2.15 1.29
C ALA A 38 24.30 -1.62 1.94
N ALA A 39 23.82 -0.45 1.51
CA ALA A 39 22.56 0.12 1.98
C ALA A 39 21.35 -0.76 1.62
N TYR A 40 21.29 -1.25 0.37
CA TYR A 40 20.26 -2.17 -0.09
C TYR A 40 20.24 -3.46 0.75
N ALA A 41 21.39 -4.07 1.02
CA ALA A 41 21.47 -5.28 1.83
C ALA A 41 20.95 -5.09 3.25
N ARG A 42 21.31 -3.97 3.89
CA ARG A 42 20.83 -3.65 5.23
C ARG A 42 19.32 -3.49 5.26
N GLN A 43 18.76 -2.75 4.32
CA GLN A 43 17.31 -2.54 4.21
C GLN A 43 16.58 -3.85 3.90
N GLU A 44 17.01 -4.58 2.88
CA GLU A 44 16.31 -5.78 2.38
C GLU A 44 16.30 -6.92 3.40
N CYS A 45 17.36 -7.06 4.20
CA CYS A 45 17.44 -8.10 5.23
C CYS A 45 16.62 -7.80 6.50
N VAL A 46 16.35 -6.52 6.79
CA VAL A 46 15.66 -6.07 8.02
C VAL A 46 14.20 -5.69 7.73
N CYS A 47 13.98 -4.81 6.77
CA CYS A 47 12.67 -4.31 6.38
C CYS A 47 12.60 -4.14 4.85
N PRO A 48 12.34 -5.22 4.09
CA PRO A 48 12.23 -5.13 2.64
C PRO A 48 11.03 -4.25 2.27
N THR A 49 11.27 -3.23 1.45
CA THR A 49 10.25 -2.27 0.98
C THR A 49 9.97 -2.43 -0.51
N ARG A 50 8.73 -2.22 -0.95
CA ARG A 50 8.34 -2.28 -2.37
C ARG A 50 7.36 -1.15 -2.67
N GLN A 51 7.49 -0.55 -3.86
CA GLN A 51 6.46 0.36 -4.38
C GLN A 51 5.31 -0.48 -4.90
N VAL A 52 4.10 -0.19 -4.45
CA VAL A 52 2.90 -0.93 -4.87
C VAL A 52 2.30 -0.21 -6.06
N THR A 53 2.06 -0.94 -7.14
CA THR A 53 1.34 -0.49 -8.33
C THR A 53 0.12 -1.38 -8.51
N THR A 54 -1.07 -0.79 -8.59
CA THR A 54 -2.33 -1.54 -8.70
C THR A 54 -3.42 -0.69 -9.38
N LEU A 55 -4.63 -1.22 -9.42
CA LEU A 55 -5.79 -0.62 -10.07
C LEU A 55 -6.84 -0.22 -9.03
N ALA A 56 -7.30 1.03 -9.12
CA ALA A 56 -8.40 1.56 -8.32
C ALA A 56 -9.69 1.64 -9.15
N ARG A 57 -10.85 1.43 -8.53
CA ARG A 57 -12.14 1.55 -9.21
C ARG A 57 -12.54 3.01 -9.36
N VAL A 58 -12.97 3.37 -10.57
CA VAL A 58 -13.52 4.69 -10.88
C VAL A 58 -15.03 4.61 -10.96
N ARG A 59 -15.72 5.56 -10.34
CA ARG A 59 -17.18 5.66 -10.40
C ARG A 59 -17.62 6.03 -11.82
N GLY A 60 -18.63 5.30 -12.33
CA GLY A 60 -19.24 5.59 -13.63
C GLY A 60 -18.38 5.21 -14.84
N ARG A 61 -17.33 4.39 -14.65
CA ARG A 61 -16.50 3.85 -15.73
C ARG A 61 -16.20 2.37 -15.47
N ARG A 62 -16.04 1.60 -16.53
CA ARG A 62 -15.61 0.19 -16.45
C ARG A 62 -14.09 0.09 -16.34
N GLU A 63 -13.39 1.01 -16.99
CA GLU A 63 -11.94 1.10 -17.01
C GLU A 63 -11.42 1.55 -15.64
N PRO A 64 -10.51 0.79 -15.01
CA PRO A 64 -9.93 1.17 -13.73
C PRO A 64 -8.88 2.27 -13.88
N LEU A 65 -8.60 2.97 -12.79
CA LEU A 65 -7.52 3.93 -12.69
C LEU A 65 -6.22 3.23 -12.26
N SER A 66 -5.14 3.41 -13.02
CA SER A 66 -3.81 3.00 -12.59
C SER A 66 -3.30 3.90 -11.47
N VAL A 67 -2.85 3.28 -10.38
CA VAL A 67 -2.34 3.98 -9.19
C VAL A 67 -1.05 3.34 -8.69
N LYS A 68 -0.25 4.14 -7.98
CA LYS A 68 0.95 3.66 -7.28
C LYS A 68 1.09 4.30 -5.91
N THR A 69 1.79 3.65 -4.99
CA THR A 69 2.26 4.36 -3.79
C THR A 69 3.31 5.41 -4.17
N ALA A 70 3.26 6.58 -3.53
CA ALA A 70 4.20 7.67 -3.79
C ALA A 70 5.64 7.31 -3.38
N GLN A 71 5.80 6.45 -2.37
CA GLN A 71 7.05 5.87 -1.93
C GLN A 71 6.91 4.34 -1.71
N PRO A 72 8.03 3.60 -1.62
CA PRO A 72 8.01 2.19 -1.22
C PRO A 72 7.46 2.00 0.19
N ILE A 73 6.59 1.00 0.38
CA ILE A 73 6.07 0.61 1.69
C ILE A 73 6.67 -0.74 2.12
N PRO A 74 6.66 -1.09 3.42
CA PRO A 74 7.11 -2.40 3.89
C PRO A 74 6.38 -3.54 3.19
N LYS A 75 7.12 -4.59 2.77
CA LYS A 75 6.58 -5.76 2.08
C LYS A 75 5.41 -6.40 2.83
N ALA A 76 5.48 -6.42 4.16
CA ALA A 76 4.42 -6.96 5.01
C ALA A 76 3.06 -6.26 4.83
N LEU A 77 3.05 -4.99 4.41
CA LEU A 77 1.85 -4.18 4.22
C LEU A 77 1.34 -4.15 2.79
N VAL A 78 2.03 -4.79 1.84
CA VAL A 78 1.68 -4.75 0.41
C VAL A 78 0.26 -5.27 0.16
N PHE A 79 -0.11 -6.40 0.77
CA PHE A 79 -1.45 -6.97 0.58
C PHE A 79 -2.55 -6.10 1.21
N ALA A 80 -2.33 -5.60 2.42
CA ALA A 80 -3.25 -4.69 3.08
C ALA A 80 -3.46 -3.40 2.27
N CYS A 81 -2.38 -2.84 1.71
CA CYS A 81 -2.42 -1.68 0.83
C CYS A 81 -3.27 -1.94 -0.42
N VAL A 82 -3.09 -3.10 -1.08
CA VAL A 82 -3.89 -3.46 -2.26
C VAL A 82 -5.39 -3.59 -1.90
N GLU A 83 -5.72 -4.20 -0.76
CA GLU A 83 -7.10 -4.30 -0.30
C GLU A 83 -7.73 -2.93 -0.02
N GLU A 84 -6.98 -2.03 0.60
CA GLU A 84 -7.43 -0.67 0.90
C GLU A 84 -7.71 0.11 -0.39
N ILE A 85 -6.80 0.04 -1.36
CA ILE A 85 -6.97 0.66 -2.68
C ILE A 85 -8.17 0.08 -3.43
N HIS A 86 -8.39 -1.23 -3.35
CA HIS A 86 -9.51 -1.90 -4.02
C HIS A 86 -10.88 -1.48 -3.45
N ARG A 87 -10.91 -1.11 -2.16
CA ARG A 87 -12.11 -0.56 -1.50
C ARG A 87 -12.36 0.90 -1.85
N ALA A 88 -11.33 1.65 -2.22
CA ALA A 88 -11.48 3.03 -2.65
C ALA A 88 -12.42 3.15 -3.86
N ARG A 89 -13.17 4.26 -3.91
CA ARG A 89 -14.03 4.63 -5.03
C ARG A 89 -13.64 6.02 -5.46
N VAL A 90 -12.97 6.13 -6.61
CA VAL A 90 -12.47 7.39 -7.13
C VAL A 90 -13.53 8.01 -8.03
N ALA A 91 -13.84 9.28 -7.80
CA ALA A 91 -14.71 10.03 -8.70
C ALA A 91 -13.85 10.80 -9.71
N PRO A 92 -14.19 10.76 -11.01
CA PRO A 92 -13.58 11.64 -11.99
C PRO A 92 -14.07 13.09 -11.84
N PRO A 93 -13.32 14.10 -12.33
CA PRO A 93 -12.05 13.99 -13.04
C PRO A 93 -10.86 13.69 -12.10
N VAL A 94 -9.86 12.99 -12.63
CA VAL A 94 -8.59 12.68 -11.93
C VAL A 94 -7.43 13.06 -12.82
N LYS A 95 -6.38 13.63 -12.25
CA LYS A 95 -5.12 13.94 -12.91
C LYS A 95 -3.97 13.10 -12.39
N ILE A 96 -2.95 12.91 -13.22
CA ILE A 96 -1.69 12.30 -12.79
C ILE A 96 -1.16 13.05 -11.56
N GLY A 97 -0.82 12.29 -10.52
CA GLY A 97 -0.33 12.83 -9.25
C GLY A 97 -1.41 13.09 -8.21
N ASP A 98 -2.69 13.02 -8.56
CA ASP A 98 -3.78 13.17 -7.58
C ASP A 98 -3.74 12.04 -6.55
N VAL A 99 -4.01 12.40 -5.29
CA VAL A 99 -4.02 11.45 -4.18
C VAL A 99 -5.36 10.72 -4.13
N VAL A 100 -5.29 9.40 -4.28
CA VAL A 100 -6.43 8.47 -4.27
C VAL A 100 -6.72 7.96 -2.86
N VAL A 101 -5.67 7.60 -2.12
CA VAL A 101 -5.74 7.20 -0.70
C VAL A 101 -4.64 7.92 0.05
N LYS A 102 -4.99 8.65 1.11
CA LYS A 102 -4.01 9.31 1.99
C LYS A 102 -3.53 8.36 3.07
N ASN A 103 -2.23 8.40 3.39
CA ASN A 103 -1.64 7.65 4.49
C ASN A 103 -2.04 6.16 4.52
N VAL A 104 -1.80 5.46 3.40
CA VAL A 104 -2.25 4.07 3.21
C VAL A 104 -1.67 3.16 4.29
N CYS A 105 -2.52 2.34 4.91
CA CYS A 105 -2.16 1.44 6.01
C CYS A 105 -1.41 2.12 7.18
N GLY A 106 -1.55 3.44 7.38
CA GLY A 106 -0.85 4.17 8.44
C GLY A 106 0.66 4.32 8.23
N THR A 107 1.15 4.16 7.00
CA THR A 107 2.59 4.19 6.67
C THR A 107 3.19 5.59 6.50
N GLY A 108 2.36 6.63 6.47
CA GLY A 108 2.71 7.99 6.08
C GLY A 108 2.87 8.19 4.57
N VAL A 109 2.55 7.17 3.76
CA VAL A 109 2.70 7.18 2.30
C VAL A 109 1.33 7.27 1.63
N ASP A 110 1.21 8.15 0.63
CA ASP A 110 -0.01 8.31 -0.16
C ASP A 110 -0.03 7.38 -1.38
N VAL A 111 -1.23 7.06 -1.86
CA VAL A 111 -1.45 6.40 -3.15
C VAL A 111 -1.86 7.45 -4.16
N VAL A 112 -1.14 7.53 -5.27
CA VAL A 112 -1.31 8.54 -6.31
C VAL A 112 -1.72 7.95 -7.65
N ALA A 113 -2.52 8.70 -8.40
CA ALA A 113 -2.91 8.37 -9.76
C ALA A 113 -1.72 8.47 -10.73
N THR A 114 -1.61 7.52 -11.66
CA THR A 114 -0.57 7.51 -12.70
C THR A 114 -1.10 7.78 -14.10
N MET A 115 -2.39 8.09 -14.24
CA MET A 115 -3.02 8.44 -15.51
C MET A 115 -4.16 9.44 -15.28
N ASP A 116 -4.50 10.18 -16.33
CA ASP A 116 -5.63 11.10 -16.34
C ASP A 116 -6.95 10.35 -16.60
N VAL A 117 -8.02 10.79 -15.94
CA VAL A 117 -9.39 10.35 -16.21
C VAL A 117 -10.27 11.59 -16.34
N ALA A 118 -10.86 11.77 -17.52
CA ALA A 118 -11.78 12.87 -17.77
C ALA A 118 -13.07 12.75 -16.95
N ALA A 119 -13.77 13.87 -16.74
CA ALA A 119 -15.11 13.86 -16.14
C ALA A 119 -16.06 12.96 -16.96
N VAL A 120 -17.01 12.30 -16.29
CA VAL A 120 -18.08 11.58 -17.00
C VAL A 120 -19.14 12.61 -17.37
N SER A 121 -19.23 12.97 -18.65
CA SER A 121 -20.45 13.55 -19.23
C SER A 121 -21.49 12.42 -19.33
N GLY A 122 -22.74 12.70 -18.96
CA GLY A 122 -23.80 11.70 -18.78
C GLY A 122 -24.09 10.79 -19.98
N ASP A 123 -24.78 9.70 -19.65
CA ASP A 123 -25.64 8.88 -20.54
C ASP A 123 -24.97 7.73 -21.32
N GLY A 124 -23.86 7.20 -20.80
CA GLY A 124 -23.20 6.00 -21.33
C GLY A 124 -23.27 4.78 -20.41
N GLY A 125 -24.46 4.21 -20.21
CA GLY A 125 -24.62 2.82 -19.76
C GLY A 125 -24.46 2.53 -18.27
N ALA A 126 -25.44 2.94 -17.46
CA ALA A 126 -25.79 2.26 -16.22
C ALA A 126 -26.43 0.89 -16.54
N ALA A 127 -25.68 -0.02 -17.16
CA ALA A 127 -26.09 -1.41 -17.27
C ALA A 127 -25.39 -2.19 -16.16
N ASP A 128 -26.19 -2.59 -15.16
CA ASP A 128 -25.89 -3.60 -14.14
C ASP A 128 -25.18 -3.19 -12.83
N LEU A 129 -25.50 -2.01 -12.30
CA LEU A 129 -25.14 -1.63 -10.91
C LEU A 129 -26.10 -2.20 -9.82
N HIS A 130 -27.13 -2.97 -10.19
CA HIS A 130 -28.08 -3.56 -9.23
C HIS A 130 -27.60 -4.82 -8.49
N ARG A 131 -26.30 -5.15 -8.56
CA ARG A 131 -25.74 -6.33 -7.84
C ARG A 131 -24.46 -6.04 -7.08
N LEU A 132 -24.50 -5.11 -6.14
CA LEU A 132 -23.50 -5.01 -5.08
C LEU A 132 -24.21 -5.06 -3.72
N PRO A 133 -24.31 -6.23 -3.06
CA PRO A 133 -24.82 -6.29 -1.69
C PRO A 133 -23.81 -5.62 -0.74
N GLY A 134 -24.25 -4.58 -0.02
CA GLY A 134 -23.56 -4.08 1.18
C GLY A 134 -22.98 -2.66 1.15
N ALA A 135 -23.34 -1.77 0.23
CA ALA A 135 -22.93 -0.36 0.33
C ALA A 135 -23.94 0.44 1.20
N PRO A 136 -23.57 0.94 2.39
CA PRO A 136 -24.38 1.95 3.06
C PRO A 136 -24.34 3.25 2.24
N VAL A 137 -25.53 3.77 2.00
CA VAL A 137 -25.82 5.07 1.40
C VAL A 137 -25.57 6.18 2.41
N ALA A 138 -24.72 7.15 2.05
CA ALA A 138 -24.88 8.57 2.37
C ALA A 138 -23.66 9.34 1.82
N PHE A 139 -23.91 10.30 0.91
CA PHE A 139 -22.95 11.37 0.66
C PHE A 139 -23.73 12.65 0.40
N GLU A 140 -23.69 13.56 1.37
CA GLU A 140 -24.00 14.97 1.18
C GLU A 140 -22.87 15.61 0.38
N THR A 141 -23.24 16.22 -0.73
CA THR A 141 -22.36 17.00 -1.58
C THR A 141 -22.43 18.45 -1.15
N ASP A 142 -21.36 18.99 -0.59
CA ASP A 142 -21.11 20.43 -0.65
C ASP A 142 -19.82 20.69 -1.46
N GLY A 143 -20.00 21.24 -2.66
CA GLY A 143 -19.04 22.11 -3.31
C GLY A 143 -17.71 21.51 -3.80
N GLY A 144 -17.72 20.91 -4.99
CA GLY A 144 -16.75 21.26 -6.05
C GLY A 144 -15.25 20.96 -5.84
N ARG A 145 -14.86 20.02 -4.98
CA ARG A 145 -13.51 19.42 -4.99
C ARG A 145 -13.64 17.91 -4.87
N ALA A 146 -12.71 17.17 -5.50
CA ALA A 146 -12.58 15.73 -5.27
C ALA A 146 -12.37 15.50 -3.77
N GLY A 147 -13.46 15.16 -3.09
CA GLY A 147 -13.50 14.97 -1.65
C GLY A 147 -12.67 13.76 -1.29
N VAL A 148 -11.54 14.00 -0.63
CA VAL A 148 -10.76 12.95 0.01
C VAL A 148 -11.60 12.44 1.16
N ILE A 149 -12.00 11.17 1.12
CA ILE A 149 -12.68 10.56 2.25
C ILE A 149 -11.62 10.37 3.35
N SER A 150 -11.50 11.34 4.25
CA SER A 150 -10.81 11.14 5.52
C SER A 150 -11.71 10.31 6.41
N TRP A 151 -11.39 9.03 6.61
CA TRP A 151 -12.08 8.24 7.63
C TRP A 151 -11.43 8.54 9.00
N PRO A 152 -12.21 8.67 10.09
CA PRO A 152 -11.66 8.89 11.41
C PRO A 152 -10.76 7.73 11.79
N ALA A 153 -9.68 8.04 12.51
CA ALA A 153 -8.75 7.11 13.12
C ALA A 153 -9.41 5.76 13.45
N VAL A 154 -8.86 4.67 12.90
CA VAL A 154 -9.15 3.29 13.29
C VAL A 154 -9.24 3.25 14.81
N ARG A 155 -10.47 3.12 15.29
CA ARG A 155 -10.75 2.91 16.70
C ARG A 155 -10.09 1.59 17.08
N ARG A 156 -9.30 1.64 18.16
CA ARG A 156 -9.01 0.50 19.02
C ARG A 156 -10.29 -0.33 19.20
N GLY A 157 -10.18 -1.65 19.03
CA GLY A 157 -11.25 -2.57 19.43
C GLY A 157 -11.46 -3.75 18.51
N ARG A 158 -10.56 -4.75 18.58
CA ARG A 158 -10.96 -6.15 18.48
C ARG A 158 -10.25 -6.93 19.57
N GLU A 159 -10.71 -6.71 20.81
CA GLU A 159 -10.71 -7.75 21.82
C GLU A 159 -11.67 -8.85 21.34
N GLY A 160 -11.28 -10.12 21.54
CA GLY A 160 -12.17 -11.26 21.29
C GLY A 160 -11.58 -12.37 20.43
N PHE A 161 -10.36 -12.82 20.69
CA PHE A 161 -10.06 -14.25 20.55
C PHE A 161 -9.65 -14.78 21.93
N GLY A 162 -10.66 -15.21 22.68
CA GLY A 162 -10.49 -15.79 23.99
C GLY A 162 -9.68 -17.08 23.92
N LYS A 163 -8.53 -17.08 24.57
CA LYS A 163 -8.05 -18.25 25.32
C LYS A 163 -8.08 -17.85 26.79
N THR A 164 -8.96 -18.50 27.52
CA THR A 164 -9.16 -18.41 28.97
C THR A 164 -7.84 -18.64 29.71
N PRO A 165 -7.45 -17.77 30.65
CA PRO A 165 -6.42 -18.05 31.63
C PRO A 165 -7.06 -18.56 32.94
N GLY A 166 -6.65 -19.73 33.37
CA GLY A 166 -6.84 -20.32 34.71
C GLY A 166 -6.00 -21.59 34.72
N GLN A 167 -5.05 -21.84 35.63
CA GLN A 167 -4.90 -21.45 37.03
C GLN A 167 -3.40 -21.24 37.35
N VAL A 168 -3.03 -20.13 38.01
CA VAL A 168 -2.63 -19.97 39.43
C VAL A 168 -1.20 -20.43 39.76
N LEU A 169 -0.41 -19.46 40.25
CA LEU A 169 0.90 -19.60 40.89
C LEU A 169 0.81 -20.42 42.19
N THR A 170 1.68 -21.42 42.38
CA THR A 170 2.73 -21.49 43.43
C THR A 170 3.59 -22.72 43.22
#